data_AF-A0AA43A051-F1
#
_entry.id   AF-A0AA43A051-F1
#
_cell.length_a   1.000
_cell.length_b   1.000
_cell.length_c   1.000
_cell.angle_alpha   90.00
_cell.angle_beta   90.00
_cell.angle_gamma   90.00
#
_symmetry.space_group_name_H-M   'P 1'
#
loop_
_entity.id
_entity.type
_entity.pdbx_description
1 polymer ?
#
loop_
_entity_poly.entity_id
_entity_poly.type
_entity_poly.pdbx_seq_one_letter_code
_entity_poly.pdbx_strand_id
1 'polypeptide(L)'
;MKRLTCELKKLMGDTFSLYGELLKVMIPVMILVRLAVEFGAIEFVGKLIAPVMGWVGLPGEMGFVWVTAMIVNIYAGAAALLTILPECPLTIAQATILGSMILIAHSLPIEQRIAQRAGAGLLFTLGLRLVAAMVYGVVLSFFYSGFPEFQQPAEVLFLKLAPPSQDWLSWAVSSFKSLWSIFWIIFVLLFGLRLMDILKITPILAKALSPFLRFMGIGEKATSMTVTGALLGISYGGALIIQEARSGNLAEKDVFLSLSFMCLCHGLIEDTLFVMAFGGHYSGLLIGRFIFSLLAIMVLSQVINKMPSLAFQRYLFSKSDYSTNQTAAG
;
A
#
# COMPACT_ATOMS: atom_id res chain seq x y z
N MET A 1 -12.19 -17.98 30.34
CA MET A 1 -13.41 -17.78 29.52
C MET A 1 -13.78 -16.31 29.30
N LYS A 2 -14.11 -15.51 30.32
CA LYS A 2 -14.56 -14.10 30.12
C LYS A 2 -13.61 -13.19 29.32
N ARG A 3 -12.29 -13.37 29.45
CA ARG A 3 -11.28 -12.61 28.69
C ARG A 3 -11.29 -12.99 27.20
N LEU A 4 -11.40 -14.30 26.91
CA LEU A 4 -11.42 -14.82 25.54
C LEU A 4 -12.69 -14.40 24.78
N THR A 5 -13.84 -14.43 25.46
CA THR A 5 -15.12 -13.99 24.88
C THR A 5 -15.15 -12.48 24.63
N CYS A 6 -14.49 -11.68 25.48
CA CYS A 6 -14.34 -10.25 25.27
C CYS A 6 -13.47 -9.94 24.03
N GLU A 7 -12.31 -10.62 23.92
CA GLU A 7 -11.42 -10.48 22.77
C GLU A 7 -12.09 -10.90 21.45
N LEU A 8 -12.83 -12.01 21.45
CA LEU A 8 -13.56 -12.47 20.28
C LEU A 8 -14.68 -11.50 19.88
N LYS A 9 -15.42 -10.95 20.86
CA LYS A 9 -16.47 -9.95 20.60
C LYS A 9 -15.88 -8.67 20.01
N LYS A 10 -14.72 -8.23 20.52
CA LYS A 10 -14.02 -7.07 19.98
C LYS A 10 -13.49 -7.35 18.57
N LEU A 11 -12.87 -8.52 18.32
CA LEU A 11 -12.44 -8.94 16.99
C LEU A 11 -13.58 -8.93 15.97
N MET A 12 -14.74 -9.50 16.32
CA MET A 12 -15.93 -9.44 15.46
C MET A 12 -16.38 -8.00 15.23
N GLY A 13 -16.42 -7.16 16.27
CA GLY A 13 -16.74 -5.74 16.15
C GLY A 13 -15.80 -5.00 15.19
N ASP A 14 -14.48 -5.19 15.35
CA ASP A 14 -13.44 -4.61 14.50
C ASP A 14 -13.61 -5.10 13.04
N THR A 15 -13.91 -6.39 12.85
CA THR A 15 -14.16 -6.99 11.52
C THR A 15 -15.39 -6.38 10.85
N PHE A 16 -16.52 -6.29 11.54
CA PHE A 16 -17.74 -5.69 10.97
C PHE A 16 -17.57 -4.20 10.66
N SER A 17 -16.87 -3.47 11.52
CA SER A 17 -16.55 -2.06 11.31
C SER A 17 -15.73 -1.86 10.05
N LEU A 18 -14.60 -2.59 9.93
CA LEU A 18 -13.74 -2.52 8.75
C LEU A 18 -14.48 -2.96 7.50
N TYR A 19 -15.16 -4.11 7.53
CA TYR A 19 -15.95 -4.60 6.39
C TYR A 19 -17.01 -3.58 5.94
N GLY A 20 -17.70 -2.91 6.88
CA GLY A 20 -18.67 -1.87 6.57
C GLY A 20 -18.04 -0.66 5.87
N GLU A 21 -16.88 -0.18 6.34
CA GLU A 21 -16.12 0.89 5.67
C GLU A 21 -15.69 0.49 4.25
N LEU A 22 -15.27 -0.76 4.08
CA LEU A 22 -14.89 -1.30 2.77
C LEU A 22 -16.05 -1.36 1.81
N LEU A 23 -17.22 -1.87 2.23
CA LEU A 23 -18.39 -1.95 1.36
C LEU A 23 -18.84 -0.58 0.85
N LYS A 24 -18.75 0.47 1.67
CA LYS A 24 -19.08 1.85 1.27
C LYS A 24 -18.23 2.34 0.10
N VAL A 25 -17.00 1.85 -0.03
CA VAL A 25 -16.07 2.23 -1.11
C VAL A 25 -16.16 1.23 -2.27
N MET A 26 -16.13 -0.07 -1.97
CA MET A 26 -16.05 -1.14 -2.96
C MET A 26 -17.31 -1.21 -3.82
N ILE A 27 -18.52 -1.15 -3.24
CA ILE A 27 -19.76 -1.31 -4.01
C ILE A 27 -19.89 -0.21 -5.08
N PRO A 28 -19.75 1.10 -4.78
CA PRO A 28 -19.78 2.13 -5.80
C PRO A 28 -18.71 1.95 -6.87
N VAL A 29 -17.47 1.63 -6.47
CA VAL A 29 -16.37 1.40 -7.41
C VAL A 29 -16.67 0.21 -8.33
N MET A 30 -17.17 -0.90 -7.81
CA MET A 30 -17.53 -2.08 -8.61
C MET A 30 -18.63 -1.77 -9.63
N ILE A 31 -19.66 -1.02 -9.23
CA ILE A 31 -20.74 -0.59 -10.15
C ILE A 31 -20.18 0.32 -11.24
N LEU A 32 -19.35 1.30 -10.88
CA LEU A 32 -18.72 2.21 -11.84
C LEU A 32 -17.80 1.47 -12.82
N VAL A 33 -16.99 0.53 -12.32
CA VAL A 33 -16.11 -0.30 -13.16
C VAL A 33 -16.94 -1.19 -14.07
N ARG A 34 -18.02 -1.80 -13.59
CA ARG A 34 -18.91 -2.62 -14.42
C ARG A 34 -19.51 -1.83 -15.56
N LEU A 35 -20.01 -0.62 -15.28
CA LEU A 35 -20.48 0.29 -16.33
C LEU A 35 -19.35 0.65 -17.30
N ALA A 36 -18.15 0.94 -16.81
CA ALA A 36 -17.00 1.24 -17.65
C ALA A 36 -16.58 0.07 -18.57
N VAL A 37 -16.73 -1.17 -18.10
CA VAL A 37 -16.53 -2.37 -18.93
C VAL A 37 -17.62 -2.46 -20.00
N GLU A 38 -18.90 -2.31 -19.64
CA GLU A 38 -20.02 -2.39 -20.60
C GLU A 38 -19.95 -1.31 -21.70
N PHE A 39 -19.46 -0.11 -21.39
CA PHE A 39 -19.24 0.95 -22.37
C PHE A 39 -17.91 0.84 -23.13
N GLY A 40 -17.09 -0.20 -22.89
CA GLY A 40 -15.77 -0.36 -23.51
C GLY A 40 -14.73 0.69 -23.07
N ALA A 41 -15.03 1.45 -22.01
CA ALA A 41 -14.16 2.52 -21.52
C ALA A 41 -12.86 1.95 -20.92
N ILE A 42 -12.93 0.78 -20.27
CA ILE A 42 -11.74 0.10 -19.73
C ILE A 42 -10.77 -0.32 -20.85
N GLU A 43 -11.28 -0.87 -21.96
CA GLU A 43 -10.43 -1.22 -23.11
C GLU A 43 -9.80 0.02 -23.76
N PHE A 44 -10.58 1.10 -23.91
CA PHE A 44 -10.09 2.36 -24.45
C PHE A 44 -8.99 2.98 -23.58
N VAL A 45 -9.23 3.10 -22.28
CA VAL A 45 -8.23 3.59 -21.31
C VAL A 45 -7.04 2.64 -21.24
N GLY A 46 -7.29 1.34 -21.32
CA GLY A 46 -6.25 0.30 -21.37
C GLY A 46 -5.28 0.52 -22.53
N LYS A 47 -5.77 0.84 -23.73
CA LYS A 47 -4.92 1.18 -24.89
C LYS A 47 -4.05 2.42 -24.66
N LEU A 48 -4.57 3.44 -23.95
CA LEU A 48 -3.82 4.65 -23.63
C LEU A 48 -2.72 4.40 -22.59
N ILE A 49 -3.00 3.57 -21.59
CA ILE A 49 -2.06 3.27 -20.49
C ILE A 49 -1.14 2.08 -20.82
N ALA A 50 -1.46 1.29 -21.86
CA ALA A 50 -0.69 0.13 -22.29
C ALA A 50 0.81 0.36 -22.45
N PRO A 51 1.31 1.49 -23.00
CA PRO A 51 2.76 1.72 -23.08
C PRO A 51 3.44 1.75 -21.71
N VAL A 52 2.76 2.30 -20.70
CA VAL A 52 3.27 2.37 -19.32
C VAL A 52 3.20 1.02 -18.64
N MET A 53 2.07 0.30 -18.79
CA MET A 53 1.91 -1.06 -18.22
C MET A 53 2.83 -2.08 -18.89
N GLY A 54 3.10 -1.90 -20.18
CA GLY A 54 4.00 -2.75 -20.95
C GLY A 54 5.44 -2.76 -20.41
N TRP A 55 5.92 -1.64 -19.84
CA TRP A 55 7.24 -1.59 -19.20
C TRP A 55 7.38 -2.56 -18.02
N VAL A 56 6.27 -2.82 -17.32
CA VAL A 56 6.23 -3.70 -16.15
C VAL A 56 5.63 -5.08 -16.49
N GLY A 57 5.31 -5.34 -17.76
CA GLY A 57 4.74 -6.62 -18.21
C GLY A 57 3.28 -6.84 -17.78
N LEU A 58 2.54 -5.75 -17.52
CA LEU A 58 1.13 -5.81 -17.16
C LEU A 58 0.22 -5.51 -18.38
N PRO A 59 -1.00 -6.10 -18.42
CA PRO A 59 -2.05 -5.67 -19.33
C PRO A 59 -2.42 -4.19 -19.13
N GLY A 60 -2.88 -3.52 -20.19
CA GLY A 60 -3.22 -2.09 -20.15
C GLY A 60 -4.38 -1.79 -19.19
N GLU A 61 -5.33 -2.72 -19.07
CA GLU A 61 -6.50 -2.66 -18.19
C GLU A 61 -6.10 -2.57 -16.72
N MET A 62 -4.96 -3.15 -16.32
CA MET A 62 -4.44 -3.06 -14.96
C MET A 62 -3.99 -1.64 -14.60
N GLY A 63 -3.77 -0.78 -15.60
CA GLY A 63 -3.59 0.65 -15.39
C GLY A 63 -4.78 1.29 -14.69
N PHE A 64 -6.01 0.87 -15.03
CA PHE A 64 -7.23 1.36 -14.36
C PHE A 64 -7.26 0.92 -12.89
N VAL A 65 -6.90 -0.33 -12.61
CA VAL A 65 -6.82 -0.88 -11.25
C VAL A 65 -5.82 -0.08 -10.41
N TRP A 66 -4.63 0.16 -10.96
CA TRP A 66 -3.57 0.90 -10.27
C TRP A 66 -3.96 2.36 -10.02
N VAL A 67 -4.51 3.07 -11.02
CA VAL A 67 -5.01 4.45 -10.86
C VAL A 67 -6.11 4.53 -9.81
N THR A 68 -7.05 3.57 -9.80
CA THR A 68 -8.11 3.50 -8.79
C THR A 68 -7.51 3.38 -7.39
N ALA A 69 -6.51 2.51 -7.21
CA ALA A 69 -5.84 2.33 -5.93
C ALA A 69 -5.04 3.57 -5.49
N MET A 70 -4.39 4.24 -6.45
CA MET A 70 -3.62 5.45 -6.23
C MET A 70 -4.49 6.60 -5.72
N ILE A 71 -5.68 6.79 -6.31
CA ILE A 71 -6.57 7.90 -5.97
C ILE A 71 -7.38 7.62 -4.71
N VAL A 72 -7.87 6.39 -4.55
CA VAL A 72 -8.83 6.05 -3.49
C VAL A 72 -8.13 5.32 -2.35
N ASN A 73 -7.81 4.03 -2.53
CA ASN A 73 -7.05 3.17 -1.59
C ASN A 73 -6.89 1.75 -2.17
N ILE A 74 -6.13 0.89 -1.48
CA ILE A 74 -5.91 -0.52 -1.87
C ILE A 74 -7.21 -1.31 -2.07
N TYR A 75 -8.26 -1.00 -1.31
CA TYR A 75 -9.53 -1.73 -1.34
C TYR A 75 -10.38 -1.37 -2.56
N ALA A 76 -10.38 -0.10 -2.95
CA ALA A 76 -10.96 0.34 -4.22
C ALA A 76 -10.21 -0.26 -5.41
N GLY A 77 -8.88 -0.37 -5.33
CA GLY A 77 -8.08 -1.12 -6.29
C GLY A 77 -8.53 -2.58 -6.39
N ALA A 78 -8.66 -3.26 -5.25
CA ALA A 78 -9.15 -4.64 -5.21
C ALA A 78 -10.58 -4.79 -5.78
N ALA A 79 -11.47 -3.83 -5.51
CA ALA A 79 -12.82 -3.78 -6.10
C ALA A 79 -12.78 -3.69 -7.62
N ALA A 80 -11.95 -2.80 -8.17
CA ALA A 80 -11.75 -2.69 -9.62
C ALA A 80 -11.15 -3.97 -10.20
N LEU A 81 -10.15 -4.54 -9.53
CA LEU A 81 -9.53 -5.81 -9.94
C LEU A 81 -10.55 -6.94 -10.01
N LEU A 82 -11.38 -7.13 -8.98
CA LEU A 82 -12.39 -8.19 -8.94
C LEU A 82 -13.40 -8.13 -10.08
N THR A 83 -13.73 -6.91 -10.54
CA THR A 83 -14.64 -6.73 -11.67
C THR A 83 -13.96 -7.02 -13.01
N ILE A 84 -12.65 -6.77 -13.14
CA ILE A 84 -11.89 -6.93 -14.39
C ILE A 84 -11.30 -8.35 -14.53
N LEU A 85 -10.98 -9.01 -13.42
CA LEU A 85 -10.28 -10.30 -13.39
C LEU A 85 -10.95 -11.43 -14.20
N PRO A 86 -12.30 -11.53 -14.30
CA PRO A 86 -12.94 -12.53 -15.16
C PRO A 86 -12.62 -12.37 -16.66
N GLU A 87 -12.35 -11.14 -17.11
CA GLU A 87 -12.00 -10.84 -18.50
C GLU A 87 -10.49 -10.81 -18.74
N CYS A 88 -9.73 -10.34 -17.75
CA CYS A 88 -8.28 -10.24 -17.81
C CYS A 88 -7.64 -10.97 -16.62
N PRO A 89 -7.57 -12.32 -16.65
CA PRO A 89 -6.95 -13.09 -15.59
C PRO A 89 -5.43 -12.82 -15.56
N LEU A 90 -4.87 -12.71 -14.36
CA LEU A 90 -3.44 -12.43 -14.16
C LEU A 90 -2.66 -13.69 -13.83
N THR A 91 -1.37 -13.70 -14.16
CA THR A 91 -0.42 -14.68 -13.60
C THR A 91 0.00 -14.29 -12.19
N ILE A 92 0.60 -15.22 -11.43
CA ILE A 92 1.16 -14.93 -10.09
C ILE A 92 2.17 -13.78 -10.18
N ALA A 93 3.02 -13.77 -11.22
CA ALA A 93 3.97 -12.69 -11.48
C ALA A 93 3.26 -11.34 -11.67
N GLN A 94 2.24 -11.29 -12.54
CA GLN A 94 1.49 -10.06 -12.82
C GLN A 94 0.72 -9.56 -11.60
N ALA A 95 0.05 -10.45 -10.86
CA ALA A 95 -0.63 -10.11 -9.61
C ALA A 95 0.37 -9.56 -8.57
N THR A 96 1.57 -10.14 -8.50
CA THR A 96 2.64 -9.66 -7.61
C THR A 96 3.16 -8.29 -8.02
N ILE A 97 3.40 -8.05 -9.32
CA ILE A 97 3.88 -6.76 -9.84
C ILE A 97 2.85 -5.66 -9.58
N LEU A 98 1.59 -5.88 -9.97
CA LEU A 98 0.49 -4.94 -9.74
C LEU A 98 0.31 -4.68 -8.24
N GLY A 99 0.29 -5.74 -7.44
CA GLY A 99 0.17 -5.65 -5.98
C GLY A 99 1.30 -4.83 -5.36
N SER A 100 2.55 -5.06 -5.77
CA SER A 100 3.71 -4.29 -5.32
C SER A 100 3.63 -2.81 -5.70
N MET A 101 3.17 -2.50 -6.93
CA MET A 101 2.97 -1.12 -7.37
C MET A 101 1.87 -0.42 -6.57
N ILE A 102 0.78 -1.13 -6.24
CA ILE A 102 -0.31 -0.64 -5.37
C ILE A 102 0.21 -0.40 -3.95
N LEU A 103 0.94 -1.36 -3.37
CA LEU A 103 1.51 -1.26 -2.03
C LEU A 103 2.44 -0.05 -1.87
N ILE A 104 3.13 0.37 -2.94
CA ILE A 104 3.98 1.57 -2.93
C ILE A 104 3.15 2.84 -3.13
N ALA A 105 2.16 2.84 -4.02
CA ALA A 105 1.54 4.08 -4.53
C ALA A 105 0.03 4.22 -4.27
N HIS A 106 -0.55 3.57 -3.26
CA HIS A 106 -1.97 3.72 -2.94
C HIS A 106 -2.29 4.97 -2.09
N SER A 107 -3.58 5.36 -2.05
CA SER A 107 -4.11 6.42 -1.18
C SER A 107 -3.36 7.77 -1.27
N LEU A 108 -2.82 8.10 -2.45
CA LEU A 108 -1.94 9.25 -2.65
C LEU A 108 -2.56 10.55 -2.13
N PRO A 109 -3.84 10.90 -2.37
CA PRO A 109 -4.38 12.19 -1.92
C PRO A 109 -4.31 12.39 -0.40
N ILE A 110 -4.49 11.33 0.40
CA ILE A 110 -4.51 11.40 1.86
C ILE A 110 -3.08 11.31 2.40
N GLU A 111 -2.33 10.30 1.99
CA GLU A 111 -1.00 10.03 2.52
C GLU A 111 0.01 11.09 2.15
N GLN A 112 -0.16 11.69 0.97
CA GLN A 112 0.65 12.79 0.53
C GLN A 112 0.47 14.05 1.37
N ARG A 113 -0.76 14.29 1.85
CA ARG A 113 -1.06 15.38 2.78
C ARG A 113 -0.49 15.11 4.17
N ILE A 114 -0.52 13.86 4.62
CA ILE A 114 0.10 13.45 5.89
C ILE A 114 1.62 13.68 5.82
N ALA A 115 2.28 13.19 4.76
CA ALA A 115 3.71 13.37 4.55
C ALA A 115 4.10 14.86 4.46
N GLN A 116 3.29 15.66 3.75
CA GLN A 116 3.47 17.11 3.67
C GLN A 116 3.39 17.78 5.04
N ARG A 117 2.36 17.45 5.84
CA ARG A 117 2.17 18.02 7.18
C ARG A 117 3.26 17.61 8.18
N ALA A 118 3.88 16.45 7.95
CA ALA A 118 5.04 15.97 8.71
C ALA A 118 6.38 16.57 8.23
N GLY A 119 6.38 17.34 7.13
CA GLY A 119 7.52 18.17 6.68
C GLY A 119 8.11 17.78 5.32
N ALA A 120 7.72 16.65 4.72
CA ALA A 120 8.26 16.23 3.43
C ALA A 120 7.67 17.02 2.25
N GLY A 121 8.47 17.31 1.23
CA GLY A 121 8.04 18.02 0.04
C GLY A 121 7.01 17.25 -0.77
N LEU A 122 5.90 17.90 -1.14
CA LEU A 122 4.80 17.25 -1.87
C LEU A 122 5.26 16.73 -3.24
N LEU A 123 5.98 17.51 -4.02
CA LEU A 123 6.42 17.02 -5.34
C LEU A 123 7.41 15.86 -5.20
N PHE A 124 8.26 15.91 -4.17
CA PHE A 124 9.23 14.86 -3.92
C PHE A 124 8.57 13.54 -3.55
N THR A 125 7.72 13.48 -2.52
CA THR A 125 7.18 12.18 -2.08
C THR A 125 6.19 11.60 -3.10
N LEU A 126 5.49 12.44 -3.87
CA LEU A 126 4.69 11.97 -5.00
C LEU A 126 5.57 11.34 -6.07
N GLY A 127 6.63 12.05 -6.50
CA GLY A 127 7.58 11.54 -7.48
C GLY A 127 8.28 10.28 -7.00
N LEU A 128 8.70 10.23 -5.73
CA LEU A 128 9.30 9.07 -5.09
C LEU A 128 8.40 7.85 -5.23
N ARG A 129 7.12 7.95 -4.84
CA ARG A 129 6.20 6.80 -4.89
C ARG A 129 5.92 6.33 -6.30
N LEU A 130 5.66 7.24 -7.23
CA LEU A 130 5.35 6.87 -8.63
C LEU A 130 6.56 6.25 -9.34
N VAL A 131 7.73 6.89 -9.22
CA VAL A 131 8.97 6.39 -9.84
C VAL A 131 9.38 5.08 -9.20
N ALA A 132 9.34 4.98 -7.86
CA ALA A 132 9.70 3.76 -7.17
C ALA A 132 8.75 2.60 -7.49
N ALA A 133 7.44 2.84 -7.58
CA ALA A 133 6.48 1.82 -7.99
C ALA A 133 6.79 1.30 -9.41
N MET A 134 7.05 2.19 -10.37
CA MET A 134 7.41 1.81 -11.73
C MET A 134 8.74 1.04 -11.80
N VAL A 135 9.80 1.59 -11.18
CA VAL A 135 11.12 0.93 -11.16
C VAL A 135 11.03 -0.43 -10.49
N TYR A 136 10.34 -0.54 -9.37
CA TYR A 136 10.17 -1.80 -8.67
C TYR A 136 9.34 -2.80 -9.48
N GLY A 137 8.30 -2.35 -10.17
CA GLY A 137 7.52 -3.16 -11.10
C GLY A 137 8.39 -3.72 -12.24
N VAL A 138 9.27 -2.91 -12.83
CA VAL A 138 10.22 -3.36 -13.87
C VAL A 138 11.18 -4.41 -13.31
N VAL A 139 11.74 -4.17 -12.12
CA VAL A 139 12.65 -5.12 -11.46
C VAL A 139 11.96 -6.46 -11.21
N LEU A 140 10.72 -6.45 -10.72
CA LEU A 140 9.94 -7.66 -10.49
C LEU A 140 9.57 -8.36 -11.81
N SER A 141 9.20 -7.61 -12.84
CA SER A 141 8.89 -8.15 -14.17
C SER A 141 10.07 -8.91 -14.74
N PHE A 142 11.26 -8.29 -14.71
CA PHE A 142 12.50 -8.94 -15.11
C PHE A 142 12.79 -10.18 -14.25
N PHE A 143 12.70 -10.07 -12.93
CA PHE A 143 13.00 -11.18 -12.03
C PHE A 143 12.07 -12.38 -12.26
N TYR A 144 10.75 -12.17 -12.29
CA TYR A 144 9.78 -13.26 -12.45
C TYR A 144 9.71 -13.83 -13.87
N SER A 145 10.16 -13.09 -14.89
CA SER A 145 10.23 -13.62 -16.26
C SER A 145 11.13 -14.86 -16.38
N GLY A 146 12.11 -15.01 -15.49
CA GLY A 146 13.02 -16.16 -15.45
C GLY A 146 12.47 -17.43 -14.79
N PHE A 147 11.27 -17.37 -14.18
CA PHE A 147 10.72 -18.47 -13.38
C PHE A 147 9.33 -18.89 -13.89
N PRO A 148 9.21 -20.02 -14.61
CA PRO A 148 7.95 -20.51 -15.16
C PRO A 148 6.86 -20.76 -14.11
N GLU A 149 7.24 -21.01 -12.86
CA GLU A 149 6.32 -21.26 -11.74
C GLU A 149 5.44 -20.04 -11.46
N PHE A 150 5.96 -18.82 -11.67
CA PHE A 150 5.22 -17.58 -11.45
C PHE A 150 4.37 -17.15 -12.65
N GLN A 151 4.49 -17.84 -13.78
CA GLN A 151 3.68 -17.56 -14.98
C GLN A 151 2.35 -18.33 -14.98
N GLN A 152 2.10 -19.15 -13.96
CA GLN A 152 0.81 -19.81 -13.78
C GLN A 152 -0.29 -18.79 -13.41
N PRO A 153 -1.56 -19.09 -13.70
CA PRO A 153 -2.68 -18.25 -13.29
C PRO A 153 -2.65 -17.98 -11.77
N ALA A 154 -2.83 -16.72 -11.40
CA ALA A 154 -2.96 -16.34 -10.00
C ALA A 154 -4.30 -16.86 -9.47
N GLU A 155 -4.25 -17.63 -8.39
CA GLU A 155 -5.45 -18.03 -7.67
C GLU A 155 -5.80 -16.94 -6.65
N VAL A 156 -7.01 -16.39 -6.76
CA VAL A 156 -7.56 -15.53 -5.70
C VAL A 156 -8.14 -16.44 -4.63
N LEU A 157 -7.67 -16.25 -3.41
CA LEU A 157 -8.04 -17.08 -2.28
C LEU A 157 -9.57 -17.05 -2.09
N PHE A 158 -10.20 -18.22 -2.07
CA PHE A 158 -11.65 -18.43 -1.90
C PHE A 158 -12.56 -17.91 -3.02
N LEU A 159 -12.00 -17.50 -4.17
CA LEU A 159 -12.76 -17.08 -5.34
C LEU A 159 -12.54 -18.04 -6.51
N LYS A 160 -13.61 -18.76 -6.89
CA LYS A 160 -13.67 -19.36 -8.22
C LYS A 160 -14.13 -18.29 -9.19
N LEU A 161 -13.24 -17.88 -10.10
CA LEU A 161 -13.60 -16.98 -11.19
C LEU A 161 -14.75 -17.60 -11.97
N ALA A 162 -15.94 -17.00 -11.85
CA ALA A 162 -17.06 -17.35 -12.70
C ALA A 162 -16.76 -16.84 -14.13
N PRO A 163 -17.36 -17.46 -15.16
CA PRO A 163 -17.27 -16.92 -16.52
C PRO A 163 -17.71 -15.44 -16.55
N PRO A 164 -17.21 -14.63 -17.49
CA PRO A 164 -17.69 -13.28 -17.70
C PRO A 164 -19.22 -13.27 -17.79
N SER A 165 -19.86 -12.52 -16.89
CA SER A 165 -21.32 -12.44 -16.80
C SER A 165 -21.81 -11.37 -17.76
N GLN A 166 -22.70 -11.75 -18.68
CA GLN A 166 -23.35 -10.79 -19.59
C GLN A 166 -24.55 -10.10 -18.94
N ASP A 167 -25.19 -10.72 -17.95
CA ASP A 167 -26.36 -10.17 -17.25
C ASP A 167 -25.99 -9.56 -15.87
N TRP A 168 -26.70 -8.48 -15.52
CA TRP A 168 -26.52 -7.76 -14.25
C TRP A 168 -26.83 -8.60 -13.01
N LEU A 169 -27.75 -9.56 -13.12
CA LEU A 169 -28.13 -10.40 -11.98
C LEU A 169 -27.01 -11.38 -11.63
N SER A 170 -26.46 -12.11 -12.60
CA SER A 170 -25.34 -13.01 -12.35
C SER A 170 -24.09 -12.27 -11.89
N TRP A 171 -23.82 -11.08 -12.45
CA TRP A 171 -22.77 -10.18 -11.96
C TRP A 171 -23.02 -9.77 -10.50
N ALA A 172 -24.24 -9.35 -10.14
CA ALA A 172 -24.57 -8.94 -8.78
C ALA A 172 -24.44 -10.10 -7.78
N VAL A 173 -24.86 -11.31 -8.16
CA VAL A 173 -24.70 -12.52 -7.34
C VAL A 173 -23.22 -12.89 -7.18
N SER A 174 -22.43 -12.83 -8.25
CA SER A 174 -20.98 -13.08 -8.20
C SER A 174 -20.26 -12.04 -7.34
N SER A 175 -20.62 -10.77 -7.50
CA SER A 175 -20.10 -9.65 -6.72
C SER A 175 -20.44 -9.80 -5.24
N PHE A 176 -21.68 -10.19 -4.92
CA PHE A 176 -22.08 -10.48 -3.54
C PHE A 176 -21.26 -11.61 -2.93
N LYS A 177 -21.04 -12.72 -3.66
CA LYS A 177 -20.19 -13.82 -3.21
C LYS A 177 -18.75 -13.36 -2.95
N SER A 178 -18.20 -12.52 -3.82
CA SER A 178 -16.86 -11.95 -3.69
C SER A 178 -16.74 -11.02 -2.49
N LEU A 179 -17.71 -10.13 -2.30
CA LEU A 179 -17.76 -9.24 -1.13
C LEU A 179 -17.92 -10.06 0.16
N TRP A 180 -18.74 -11.11 0.13
CA TRP A 180 -18.91 -12.01 1.26
C TRP A 180 -17.63 -12.78 1.61
N SER A 181 -16.85 -13.23 0.62
CA SER A 181 -15.55 -13.87 0.90
C SER A 181 -14.55 -12.89 1.51
N ILE A 182 -14.58 -11.61 1.12
CA ILE A 182 -13.73 -10.56 1.71
C ILE A 182 -13.98 -10.41 3.21
N PHE A 183 -15.23 -10.50 3.68
CA PHE A 183 -15.52 -10.49 5.12
C PHE A 183 -14.70 -11.54 5.88
N TRP A 184 -14.67 -12.77 5.36
CA TRP A 184 -13.93 -13.87 5.98
C TRP A 184 -12.42 -13.69 5.87
N ILE A 185 -11.93 -13.14 4.76
CA ILE A 185 -10.52 -12.77 4.61
C ILE A 185 -10.14 -11.78 5.71
N ILE A 186 -10.87 -10.67 5.86
CA ILE A 186 -10.62 -9.67 6.89
C ILE A 186 -10.67 -10.28 8.28
N PHE A 187 -11.65 -11.13 8.56
CA PHE A 187 -11.76 -11.80 9.85
C PHE A 187 -10.50 -12.63 10.16
N VAL A 188 -10.03 -13.44 9.20
CA VAL A 188 -8.82 -14.27 9.36
C VAL A 188 -7.58 -13.40 9.49
N LEU A 189 -7.46 -12.32 8.71
CA LEU A 189 -6.36 -11.36 8.80
C LEU A 189 -6.31 -10.69 10.17
N LEU A 190 -7.41 -10.09 10.63
CA LEU A 190 -7.49 -9.45 11.93
C LEU A 190 -7.30 -10.44 13.08
N PHE A 191 -7.79 -11.67 12.94
CA PHE A 191 -7.51 -12.74 13.90
C PHE A 191 -6.01 -13.04 13.97
N GLY A 192 -5.36 -13.18 12.81
CA GLY A 192 -3.91 -13.40 12.69
C GLY A 192 -3.10 -12.27 13.32
N LEU A 193 -3.45 -11.01 13.03
CA LEU A 193 -2.81 -9.83 13.63
C LEU A 193 -2.96 -9.85 15.16
N ARG A 194 -4.16 -10.15 15.67
CA ARG A 194 -4.41 -10.21 17.11
C ARG A 194 -3.65 -11.34 17.80
N LEU A 195 -3.51 -12.48 17.11
CA LEU A 195 -2.68 -13.58 17.58
C LEU A 195 -1.21 -13.15 17.65
N MET A 196 -0.70 -12.45 16.63
CA MET A 196 0.66 -11.90 16.62
C MET A 196 0.90 -10.94 17.80
N ASP A 197 -0.07 -10.09 18.12
CA ASP A 197 0.02 -9.15 19.24
C ASP A 197 0.02 -9.88 20.59
N ILE A 198 -0.83 -10.88 20.77
CA ILE A 198 -0.87 -11.71 21.98
C ILE A 198 0.46 -12.45 22.17
N LEU A 199 1.02 -12.99 21.08
CA LEU A 199 2.32 -13.65 21.05
C LEU A 199 3.51 -12.68 21.14
N LYS A 200 3.26 -11.36 21.20
CA LYS A 200 4.27 -10.30 21.22
C LYS A 200 5.25 -10.37 20.05
N ILE A 201 4.78 -10.79 18.87
CA ILE A 201 5.56 -10.80 17.63
C ILE A 201 5.76 -9.37 17.11
N THR A 202 4.77 -8.49 17.23
CA THR A 202 4.84 -7.10 16.76
C THR A 202 6.03 -6.32 17.38
N PRO A 203 6.27 -6.35 18.71
CA PRO A 203 7.48 -5.78 19.32
C PRO A 203 8.81 -6.41 18.83
N ILE A 204 8.80 -7.71 18.50
CA ILE A 204 9.98 -8.41 17.98
C ILE A 204 10.30 -7.91 16.58
N LEU A 205 9.29 -7.81 15.71
CA LEU A 205 9.42 -7.25 14.36
C LEU A 205 9.91 -5.80 14.41
N ALA A 206 9.37 -4.99 15.33
CA ALA A 206 9.82 -3.63 15.60
C ALA A 206 11.31 -3.58 15.95
N LYS A 207 11.77 -4.46 16.86
CA LYS A 207 13.17 -4.55 17.26
C LYS A 207 14.06 -5.05 16.12
N ALA A 208 13.57 -6.00 15.31
CA ALA A 208 14.28 -6.54 14.15
C ALA A 208 14.42 -5.50 13.03
N LEU A 209 13.47 -4.58 12.89
CA LEU A 209 13.51 -3.50 11.89
C LEU A 209 14.53 -2.39 12.25
N SER A 210 14.70 -2.11 13.55
CA SER A 210 15.60 -1.08 14.07
C SER A 210 17.04 -1.06 13.49
N PRO A 211 17.79 -2.18 13.39
CA PRO A 211 19.13 -2.17 12.80
C PRO A 211 19.14 -1.72 11.33
N PHE A 212 18.11 -2.08 10.56
CA PHE A 212 18.01 -1.66 9.15
C PHE A 212 17.71 -0.16 9.04
N LEU A 213 16.93 0.41 9.96
CA LEU A 213 16.69 1.86 10.00
C LEU A 213 17.98 2.64 10.24
N ARG A 214 18.83 2.17 11.15
CA ARG A 214 20.15 2.77 11.38
C ARG A 214 21.04 2.68 10.15
N PHE A 215 20.98 1.57 9.41
CA PHE A 215 21.71 1.40 8.16
C PHE A 215 21.26 2.37 7.05
N MET A 216 19.98 2.78 7.06
CA MET A 216 19.45 3.84 6.19
C MET A 216 19.88 5.26 6.60
N GLY A 217 20.57 5.41 7.73
CA GLY A 217 20.96 6.70 8.28
C GLY A 217 19.84 7.39 9.07
N ILE A 218 18.81 6.65 9.51
CA ILE A 218 17.75 7.17 10.38
C ILE A 218 18.25 7.11 11.83
N GLY A 219 18.25 8.26 12.50
CA GLY A 219 18.62 8.39 13.91
C GLY A 219 17.71 7.62 14.86
N GLU A 220 18.25 7.18 15.99
CA GLU A 220 17.56 6.33 16.97
C GLU A 220 16.26 6.94 17.52
N LYS A 221 16.20 8.27 17.64
CA LYS A 221 15.00 8.99 18.08
C LYS A 221 13.83 8.84 17.10
N ALA A 222 14.11 8.73 15.80
CA ALA A 222 13.09 8.59 14.77
C ALA A 222 12.67 7.13 14.51
N THR A 223 13.37 6.15 15.10
CA THR A 223 13.04 4.72 14.97
C THR A 223 11.60 4.42 15.37
N SER A 224 11.14 4.96 16.50
CA SER A 224 9.78 4.68 17.01
C SER A 224 8.70 5.12 16.02
N MET A 225 8.82 6.35 15.52
CA MET A 225 7.93 6.92 14.48
C MET A 225 7.95 6.05 13.21
N THR A 226 9.14 5.69 12.74
CA THR A 226 9.33 4.95 11.48
C THR A 226 8.77 3.54 11.56
N VAL A 227 9.07 2.81 12.64
CA VAL A 227 8.58 1.45 12.85
C VAL A 227 7.06 1.44 12.95
N THR A 228 6.50 2.39 13.70
CA THR A 228 5.05 2.50 13.88
C THR A 228 4.36 2.71 12.53
N GLY A 229 4.82 3.67 11.72
CA GLY A 229 4.22 3.90 10.40
C GLY A 229 4.51 2.77 9.40
N ALA A 230 5.67 2.12 9.45
CA ALA A 230 5.98 1.00 8.57
C ALA A 230 5.11 -0.24 8.83
N LEU A 231 4.79 -0.51 10.11
CA LEU A 231 3.96 -1.66 10.49
C LEU A 231 2.46 -1.35 10.40
N LEU A 232 2.03 -0.19 10.93
CA LEU A 232 0.61 0.16 11.04
C LEU A 232 0.07 0.96 9.85
N GLY A 233 0.94 1.48 8.98
CA GLY A 233 0.54 2.32 7.85
C GLY A 233 0.53 3.82 8.16
N ILE A 234 0.68 4.62 7.09
CA ILE A 234 0.70 6.09 7.20
C ILE A 234 -0.68 6.63 7.55
N SER A 235 -1.74 6.04 7.00
CA SER A 235 -3.11 6.51 7.22
C SER A 235 -3.57 6.32 8.68
N TYR A 236 -3.18 5.22 9.33
CA TYR A 236 -3.49 4.97 10.74
C TYR A 236 -2.54 5.68 11.70
N GLY A 237 -1.24 5.74 11.36
CA GLY A 237 -0.21 6.40 12.16
C GLY A 237 -0.09 7.91 11.94
N GLY A 238 -0.81 8.49 10.97
CA GLY A 238 -0.54 9.81 10.43
C GLY A 238 -0.57 10.95 11.45
N ALA A 239 -1.54 10.92 12.38
CA ALA A 239 -1.61 11.93 13.45
C ALA A 239 -0.39 11.85 14.39
N LEU A 240 0.02 10.65 14.77
CA LEU A 240 1.20 10.42 15.61
C LEU A 240 2.50 10.78 14.87
N ILE A 241 2.59 10.44 13.58
CA ILE A 241 3.71 10.81 12.69
C ILE A 241 3.85 12.33 12.62
N ILE A 242 2.75 13.06 12.40
CA ILE A 242 2.76 14.52 12.35
C ILE A 242 3.15 15.12 13.71
N GLN A 243 2.60 14.61 14.80
CA GLN A 243 2.90 15.07 16.16
C GLN A 243 4.38 14.86 16.49
N GLU A 244 4.92 13.68 16.24
CA GLU A 244 6.31 13.34 16.55
C GLU A 244 7.29 14.13 15.68
N ALA A 245 6.99 14.28 14.38
CA ALA A 245 7.78 15.12 13.48
C ALA A 245 7.84 16.58 13.94
N ARG A 246 6.74 17.10 14.50
CA ARG A 246 6.62 18.50 14.95
C ARG A 246 7.09 18.73 16.39
N SER A 247 7.41 17.67 17.13
CA SER A 247 7.87 17.76 18.53
C SER A 247 9.18 18.54 18.70
N GLY A 248 9.94 18.75 17.61
CA GLY A 248 11.26 19.39 17.63
C GLY A 248 12.38 18.49 18.14
N ASN A 249 12.07 17.26 18.56
CA ASN A 249 13.05 16.31 19.11
C ASN A 249 13.82 15.53 18.05
N LEU A 250 13.37 15.57 16.80
CA LEU A 250 13.91 14.84 15.66
C LEU A 250 14.65 15.76 14.70
N ALA A 251 15.77 15.29 14.13
CA ALA A 251 16.45 16.02 13.07
C ALA A 251 15.61 16.01 11.79
N GLU A 252 15.59 17.11 11.04
CA GLU A 252 14.82 17.24 9.78
C GLU A 252 15.15 16.12 8.77
N LYS A 253 16.44 15.73 8.70
CA LYS A 253 16.90 14.62 7.87
C LYS A 253 16.33 13.27 8.30
N ASP A 254 16.28 13.01 9.61
CA ASP A 254 15.71 11.76 10.14
C ASP A 254 14.22 11.70 9.81
N VAL A 255 13.47 12.77 10.07
CA VAL A 255 12.05 12.86 9.72
C VAL A 255 11.84 12.58 8.23
N PHE A 256 12.63 13.22 7.37
CA PHE A 256 12.52 13.06 5.93
C PHE A 256 12.82 11.63 5.45
N LEU A 257 13.91 11.01 5.93
CA LEU A 257 14.27 9.64 5.57
C LEU A 257 13.24 8.63 6.08
N SER A 258 12.72 8.84 7.30
CA SER A 258 11.63 8.04 7.87
C SER A 258 10.36 8.13 7.03
N LEU A 259 9.94 9.35 6.67
CA LEU A 259 8.77 9.57 5.81
C LEU A 259 8.96 8.95 4.43
N SER A 260 10.15 9.10 3.84
CA SER A 260 10.48 8.51 2.54
C SER A 260 10.45 6.98 2.59
N PHE A 261 10.99 6.37 3.64
CA PHE A 261 10.93 4.93 3.85
C PHE A 261 9.49 4.44 3.97
N MET A 262 8.68 5.09 4.81
CA MET A 262 7.27 4.74 4.97
C MET A 262 6.48 4.93 3.67
N CYS A 263 6.79 5.94 2.85
CA CYS A 263 6.16 6.11 1.54
C CYS A 263 6.38 4.91 0.60
N LEU A 264 7.50 4.19 0.74
CA LEU A 264 7.81 3.00 -0.07
C LEU A 264 7.37 1.70 0.62
N CYS A 265 7.39 1.69 1.95
CA CYS A 265 7.33 0.48 2.76
C CYS A 265 6.53 0.74 4.04
N HIS A 266 5.22 0.76 3.91
CA HIS A 266 4.29 0.74 5.03
C HIS A 266 3.22 -0.34 4.85
N GLY A 267 2.41 -0.52 5.89
CA GLY A 267 1.40 -1.58 5.93
C GLY A 267 2.04 -2.95 5.73
N LEU A 268 3.21 -3.17 6.34
CA LEU A 268 4.04 -4.35 6.07
C LEU A 268 3.32 -5.67 6.33
N ILE A 269 2.38 -5.68 7.27
CA ILE A 269 1.62 -6.87 7.64
C ILE A 269 0.26 -6.86 6.95
N GLU A 270 -0.62 -5.93 7.32
CA GLU A 270 -2.02 -5.93 6.86
C GLU A 270 -2.14 -5.81 5.34
N ASP A 271 -1.58 -4.76 4.74
CA ASP A 271 -1.72 -4.51 3.30
C ASP A 271 -1.08 -5.65 2.48
N THR A 272 0.10 -6.12 2.90
CA THR A 272 0.78 -7.25 2.25
C THR A 272 -0.12 -8.48 2.25
N LEU A 273 -0.67 -8.86 3.41
CA LEU A 273 -1.51 -10.05 3.51
C LEU A 273 -2.82 -9.88 2.75
N PHE A 274 -3.40 -8.67 2.74
CA PHE A 274 -4.57 -8.36 1.94
C PHE A 274 -4.29 -8.56 0.44
N VAL A 275 -3.19 -8.01 -0.08
CA VAL A 275 -2.82 -8.15 -1.49
C VAL A 275 -2.43 -9.59 -1.84
N MET A 276 -1.81 -10.33 -0.92
CA MET A 276 -1.55 -11.77 -1.09
C MET A 276 -2.83 -12.59 -1.30
N ALA A 277 -3.95 -12.19 -0.67
CA ALA A 277 -5.23 -12.87 -0.86
C ALA A 277 -5.75 -12.75 -2.31
N PHE A 278 -5.26 -11.78 -3.09
CA PHE A 278 -5.56 -11.61 -4.52
C PHE A 278 -4.52 -12.27 -5.45
N GLY A 279 -3.76 -13.23 -4.95
CA GLY A 279 -2.87 -14.08 -5.76
C GLY A 279 -1.45 -13.55 -5.94
N GLY A 280 -1.08 -12.45 -5.27
CA GLY A 280 0.30 -11.97 -5.25
C GLY A 280 1.19 -12.78 -4.29
N HIS A 281 2.46 -12.94 -4.64
CA HIS A 281 3.41 -13.77 -3.89
C HIS A 281 4.23 -12.95 -2.88
N TYR A 282 4.42 -13.50 -1.67
CA TYR A 282 5.11 -12.82 -0.56
C TYR A 282 6.54 -12.37 -0.89
N SER A 283 7.22 -13.10 -1.80
CA SER A 283 8.60 -12.76 -2.18
C SER A 283 8.72 -11.38 -2.81
N GLY A 284 7.74 -10.94 -3.61
CA GLY A 284 7.71 -9.59 -4.19
C GLY A 284 6.99 -8.58 -3.30
N LEU A 285 5.86 -8.98 -2.70
CA LEU A 285 5.04 -8.06 -1.90
C LEU A 285 5.70 -7.61 -0.60
N LEU A 286 6.45 -8.50 0.05
CA LEU A 286 7.09 -8.25 1.34
C LEU A 286 8.61 -8.17 1.23
N ILE A 287 9.25 -9.27 0.86
CA ILE A 287 10.71 -9.40 0.96
C ILE A 287 11.39 -8.46 -0.04
N GLY A 288 11.03 -8.56 -1.32
CA GLY A 288 11.57 -7.72 -2.38
C GLY A 288 11.26 -6.25 -2.13
N ARG A 289 10.03 -5.92 -1.70
CA ARG A 289 9.62 -4.53 -1.43
C ARG A 289 10.45 -3.93 -0.31
N PHE A 290 10.67 -4.70 0.76
CA PHE A 290 11.49 -4.30 1.89
C PHE A 290 12.94 -4.06 1.48
N ILE A 291 13.56 -5.00 0.75
CA ILE A 291 14.94 -4.88 0.25
C ILE A 291 15.07 -3.69 -0.69
N PHE A 292 14.15 -3.55 -1.65
CA PHE A 292 14.13 -2.44 -2.60
C PHE A 292 14.03 -1.09 -1.87
N SER A 293 13.12 -1.00 -0.90
CA SER A 293 12.94 0.23 -0.11
C SER A 293 14.18 0.54 0.72
N LEU A 294 14.80 -0.47 1.35
CA LEU A 294 16.06 -0.31 2.08
C LEU A 294 17.15 0.29 1.18
N LEU A 295 17.37 -0.29 -0.01
CA LEU A 295 18.36 0.19 -0.97
C LEU A 295 18.04 1.59 -1.49
N ALA A 296 16.78 1.86 -1.82
CA ALA A 296 16.35 3.18 -2.30
C ALA A 296 16.61 4.27 -1.26
N ILE A 297 16.32 4.00 0.02
CA ILE A 297 16.54 4.97 1.10
C ILE A 297 18.02 5.13 1.44
N MET A 298 18.84 4.08 1.34
CA MET A 298 20.29 4.22 1.47
C MET A 298 20.87 5.15 0.41
N VAL A 299 20.47 4.98 -0.85
CA VAL A 299 20.88 5.88 -1.94
C VAL A 299 20.43 7.30 -1.67
N LEU A 300 19.17 7.48 -1.25
CA LEU A 300 18.61 8.79 -0.90
C LEU A 300 19.37 9.46 0.26
N SER A 301 19.71 8.69 1.30
CA SER A 301 20.49 9.14 2.45
C SER A 301 21.88 9.65 2.03
N GLN A 302 22.56 8.95 1.12
CA GLN A 302 23.84 9.41 0.58
C GLN A 302 23.72 10.72 -0.21
N VAL A 303 22.66 10.87 -1.01
CA VAL A 303 22.41 12.11 -1.78
C VAL A 303 22.15 13.29 -0.83
N ILE A 304 21.33 13.10 0.19
CA ILE A 304 20.98 14.15 1.17
C ILE A 304 22.17 14.55 2.03
N ASN A 305 23.04 13.60 2.38
CA ASN A 305 24.24 13.91 3.17
C ASN A 305 25.26 14.75 2.41
N LYS A 306 25.25 14.71 1.08
CA LYS A 306 26.07 15.57 0.22
C LYS A 306 25.39 16.89 -0.14
N MET A 307 24.10 17.05 0.16
CA MET A 307 23.32 18.22 -0.22
C MET A 307 23.49 19.37 0.79
N PRO A 308 23.69 20.63 0.35
CA PRO A 308 23.66 21.80 1.23
C PRO A 308 22.32 21.92 1.96
N SER A 309 22.34 22.35 3.22
CA SER A 309 21.13 22.47 4.07
C SER A 309 20.04 23.35 3.45
N LEU A 310 20.44 24.44 2.78
CA LEU A 310 19.52 25.34 2.08
C LEU A 310 18.81 24.67 0.90
N ALA A 311 19.51 23.80 0.15
CA ALA A 311 18.91 23.07 -0.97
C ALA A 311 17.93 22.00 -0.46
N PHE A 312 18.29 21.31 0.63
CA PHE A 312 17.40 20.35 1.29
C PHE A 312 16.09 21.01 1.76
N GLN A 313 16.18 22.16 2.44
CA GLN A 313 14.99 22.89 2.91
C GLN A 313 14.17 23.55 1.78
N ARG A 314 14.78 23.80 0.63
CA ARG A 314 14.06 24.39 -0.52
C ARG A 314 13.29 23.35 -1.32
N TYR A 315 13.89 22.17 -1.55
CA TYR A 315 13.36 21.20 -2.51
C TYR A 315 12.76 19.95 -1.87
N LEU A 316 13.23 19.55 -0.68
CA LEU A 316 12.90 18.27 -0.07
C LEU A 316 12.09 18.41 1.23
N PHE A 317 12.30 19.48 1.98
CA PHE A 317 11.69 19.65 3.30
C PHE A 317 11.07 21.04 3.48
N SER A 318 9.73 21.14 3.49
CA SER A 318 9.05 22.43 3.58
C SER A 318 8.78 22.83 5.04
N LYS A 319 9.40 23.93 5.48
CA LYS A 319 9.14 24.55 6.80
C LYS A 319 7.80 25.31 6.89
N SER A 320 7.16 25.62 5.77
CA SER A 320 6.01 26.55 5.71
C SER A 320 4.78 26.11 6.52
N ASP A 321 4.63 24.81 6.82
CA ASP A 321 3.58 24.29 7.72
C ASP A 321 4.16 23.80 9.07
N TYR A 322 5.49 23.84 9.22
CA TYR A 322 6.26 23.36 10.36
C TYR A 322 6.48 24.48 11.41
N SER A 323 6.72 25.72 10.95
CA SER A 323 7.00 26.87 11.84
C SER A 323 5.78 27.73 12.20
N THR A 324 4.75 27.78 11.34
CA THR A 324 3.64 28.75 11.44
C THR A 324 2.72 28.49 12.65
N ASN A 325 2.73 27.27 13.20
CA ASN A 325 1.97 26.91 14.41
C ASN A 325 2.83 26.88 15.69
N GLN A 326 4.16 27.01 15.62
CA GLN A 326 5.00 27.12 16.82
C GLN A 326 4.95 28.53 17.42
N THR A 327 4.80 29.56 16.59
CA THR A 327 4.62 30.95 17.06
C THR A 327 3.21 31.27 17.58
N ALA A 328 2.22 30.39 17.35
CA ALA A 328 0.85 30.56 17.85
C ALA A 328 0.59 29.86 19.19
N ALA A 329 1.57 29.12 19.71
CA ALA A 329 1.50 28.38 20.98
C ALA A 329 2.57 28.82 22.00
N GLY A 330 3.25 29.94 21.73
CA GLY A 330 4.22 30.59 22.61
C GLY A 330 3.69 31.90 23.18
#